data_AF-A0A8S3CAX7-F1
#
_entry.id   AF-A0A8S3CAX7-F1
#
_cell.length_a   1.000
_cell.length_b   1.000
_cell.length_c   1.000
_cell.angle_alpha   90.00
_cell.angle_beta   90.00
_cell.angle_gamma   90.00
#
_symmetry.space_group_name_H-M   'P 1'
#
loop_
_entity.id
_entity.type
_entity.pdbx_description
1 polymer ?
#
loop_
_entity_poly.entity_id
_entity_poly.type
_entity_poly.pdbx_seq_one_letter_code
_entity_poly.pdbx_strand_id
1 'polypeptide(L)' 'MLMKFGDVESAERIFRSIKAKDIITYGAMVKGYVGNEMFEKALD' A
#
# COMPACT_ATOMS: atom_id res chain seq x y z
N MET A 1 -5.69 -7.12 -2.20
CA MET A 1 -7.14 -7.27 -1.93
C MET A 1 -7.66 -6.09 -1.13
N LEU A 2 -7.05 -5.75 0.02
CA LEU A 2 -7.43 -4.59 0.87
C LEU A 2 -7.44 -3.25 0.12
N MET A 3 -6.32 -2.86 -0.49
CA MET A 3 -6.23 -1.69 -1.37
C MET A 3 -7.27 -1.69 -2.49
N LYS A 4 -7.60 -2.85 -3.06
CA LYS A 4 -8.56 -2.94 -4.18
C LYS A 4 -10.01 -2.67 -3.75
N PHE A 5 -10.30 -2.79 -2.46
CA PHE A 5 -11.61 -2.53 -1.87
C PHE A 5 -11.68 -1.18 -1.14
N GLY A 6 -10.67 -0.31 -1.31
CA GLY A 6 -10.59 0.98 -0.63
C GLY A 6 -10.19 0.89 0.85
N ASP A 7 -9.91 -0.30 1.37
CA ASP A 7 -9.41 -0.49 2.74
C ASP A 7 -7.89 -0.27 2.78
N VAL A 8 -7.52 1.00 2.58
CA VAL A 8 -6.12 1.44 2.55
C VAL A 8 -5.49 1.42 3.93
N GLU A 9 -6.27 1.74 4.98
CA GLU A 9 -5.78 1.77 6.36
C GLU A 9 -5.35 0.39 6.86
N SER A 10 -6.15 -0.66 6.61
CA SER A 10 -5.75 -2.02 6.97
C SER A 10 -4.52 -2.48 6.17
N ALA A 11 -4.43 -2.10 4.89
CA ALA A 11 -3.27 -2.40 4.06
C ALA A 11 -1.99 -1.75 4.62
N GLU A 12 -2.07 -0.49 5.03
CA GLU A 12 -0.96 0.22 5.68
C GLU A 12 -0.56 -0.41 7.01
N ARG A 13 -1.54 -0.80 7.82
CA ARG A 13 -1.26 -1.45 9.11
C ARG A 13 -0.53 -2.77 8.94
N ILE A 14 -0.94 -3.59 7.97
CA ILE A 14 -0.24 -4.83 7.62
C ILE A 14 1.13 -4.52 7.05
N PHE A 15 1.24 -3.57 6.14
CA PHE A 15 2.53 -3.16 5.59
C PHE A 15 3.52 -2.75 6.67
N ARG A 16 3.07 -1.96 7.66
CA ARG A 16 3.89 -1.56 8.81
C ARG A 16 4.30 -2.73 9.69
N SER A 17 3.47 -3.77 9.82
CA SER A 17 3.79 -4.96 10.62
C SER A 17 4.79 -5.92 9.96
N ILE A 18 4.99 -5.82 8.63
CA ILE A 18 6.01 -6.59 7.91
C ILE A 18 7.40 -6.11 8.34
N LYS A 19 8.16 -7.02 8.98
CA LYS A 19 9.52 -6.75 9.49
C LYS A 19 10.54 -6.54 8.38
N ALA A 20 10.50 -7.36 7.33
CA ALA A 20 11.39 -7.28 6.18
C ALA A 20 10.53 -7.02 4.93
N LYS A 21 10.49 -5.76 4.50
CA LYS A 21 9.77 -5.35 3.30
C LYS A 21 10.72 -5.51 2.12
N ASP A 22 10.23 -6.12 1.04
CA ASP A 22 10.95 -6.25 -0.22
C ASP A 22 10.35 -5.35 -1.30
N ILE A 23 11.01 -5.32 -2.46
CA ILE A 23 10.57 -4.51 -3.62
C ILE A 23 9.15 -4.84 -4.07
N ILE A 24 8.70 -6.08 -3.87
CA ILE A 24 7.34 -6.52 -4.20
C ILE A 24 6.34 -5.89 -3.22
N THR A 25 6.67 -5.90 -1.93
CA THR A 25 5.82 -5.34 -0.88
C THR A 25 5.64 -3.83 -1.06
N TYR A 26 6.72 -3.09 -1.36
CA TYR A 26 6.63 -1.67 -1.70
C TYR A 26 5.84 -1.43 -2.98
N GLY A 27 6.14 -2.19 -4.05
CA GLY A 27 5.43 -2.05 -5.33
C GLY A 27 3.93 -2.33 -5.22
N ALA A 28 3.52 -3.24 -4.33
CA ALA A 28 2.12 -3.50 -4.03
C ALA A 28 1.43 -2.31 -3.34
N MET A 29 2.12 -1.61 -2.44
CA MET A 29 1.60 -0.40 -1.79
C MET A 29 1.45 0.75 -2.79
N VAL A 30 2.49 1.04 -3.57
CA VAL A 30 2.46 2.11 -4.57
C VAL A 30 1.35 1.88 -5.60
N LYS A 31 1.22 0.67 -6.15
CA LYS A 31 0.12 0.34 -7.07
C LYS A 31 -1.25 0.48 -6.41
N GLY A 32 -1.37 0.13 -5.15
CA GLY A 32 -2.60 0.28 -4.39
C GLY A 32 -2.98 1.75 -4.20
N TYR A 33 -2.03 2.61 -3.83
CA TYR A 33 -2.27 4.04 -3.69
C TYR A 33 -2.67 4.71 -5.01
N VAL A 34 -1.94 4.42 -6.09
CA VAL A 34 -2.26 4.93 -7.45
C VAL A 34 -3.67 4.50 -7.87
N GLY A 35 -4.03 3.23 -7.62
CA GLY A 35 -5.37 2.71 -7.95
C GLY A 35 -6.52 3.28 -7.11
N ASN A 36 -6.22 3.93 -5.98
CA ASN A 36 -7.19 4.64 -5.12
C ASN A 36 -7.06 6.17 -5.23
N GLU A 37 -6.37 6.67 -6.26
CA GLU A 37 -6.15 8.10 -6.49
C GLU A 37 -5.42 8.83 -5.33
N MET A 38 -4.70 8.07 -4.50
CA MET A 38 -3.92 8.59 -3.36
C MET A 38 -2.48 8.89 -3.77
N PHE A 39 -2.31 9.75 -4.78
CA PHE A 39 -1.00 9.99 -5.41
C PHE A 39 0.06 10.53 -4.44
N GLU A 40 -0.34 11.39 -3.51
CA GLU A 40 0.55 11.91 -2.45
C GLU A 40 1.19 10.78 -1.64
N LYS A 41 0.41 9.73 -1.31
CA LYS A 41 0.92 8.56 -0.58
C LYS A 41 1.74 7.61 -1.45
N ALA A 42 1.57 7.67 -2.77
CA ALA A 42 2.35 6.87 -3.71
C ALA A 42 3.76 7.43 -3.94
N LEU A 43 3.97 8.70 -3.60
CA LEU A 43 5.22 9.44 -3.80
C LEU A 43 6.06 9.57 -2.52
N ASP A 44 5.47 9.28 -1.35
CA ASP A 44 6.15 9.19 -0.05
C ASP A 44 6.98 7.88 0.07
#